data_AF-A0A3D8K208-F1
#
_entry.id   AF-A0A3D8K208-F1
#
_cell.length_a   1.000
_cell.length_b   1.000
_cell.length_c   1.000
_cell.angle_alpha   90.00
_cell.angle_beta   90.00
_cell.angle_gamma   90.00
#
_symmetry.space_group_name_H-M   'P 1'
#
loop_
_entity.id
_entity.type
_entity.pdbx_description
1 polymer ?
#
loop_
_entity_poly.entity_id
_entity_poly.type
_entity_poly.pdbx_seq_one_letter_code
_entity_poly.pdbx_strand_id
1 'polypeptide(L)'
;MADTTANKNTVASGSFNTQQVHDIKSGLLEAAIADYEAIATTFAVNAISDDNVRQQYSKHIREISDQVRQEVGNGDITVKEGAEYCSQLRDKLFVEYRKYTSAVGVAQAEALKLKSRGFDYYLNKYAQAQFGKNFDALTTEERNAVYYTVLKKAGGANVDVSTKVRRLQVSARVAIIVTAIIATGEVVGAKDKVKEAARQGSIIAGGMIGGSLAGLAVSFVCGPAEPACAIALVFIGSNLGGMAAEVGNDMYQEELPVFMHWMND
;
A
#
# COMPACT_ATOMS: atom_id res chain seq x y z
N MET A 1 -1.43 -0.74 54.99
CA MET A 1 -1.06 -2.08 54.49
C MET A 1 -0.70 -1.88 53.02
N ALA A 2 0.58 -1.56 52.75
CA ALA A 2 1.59 -2.44 52.11
C ALA A 2 1.24 -2.69 50.62
N ASP A 3 2.04 -2.39 49.60
CA ASP A 3 3.50 -2.41 49.49
C ASP A 3 4.03 -1.29 48.57
N THR A 4 5.12 -0.66 49.01
CA THR A 4 5.99 0.19 48.18
C THR A 4 7.08 -0.71 47.61
N THR A 5 6.97 -1.11 46.35
CA THR A 5 8.06 -1.79 45.64
C THR A 5 9.19 -0.78 45.36
N ALA A 6 10.15 -0.75 46.28
CA ALA A 6 11.41 -0.07 46.13
C ALA A 6 12.16 -0.59 44.89
N ASN A 7 12.27 0.24 43.86
CA ASN A 7 13.17 0.02 42.75
C ASN A 7 14.60 0.18 43.27
N LYS A 8 15.27 -0.95 43.56
CA LYS A 8 16.69 -0.97 43.92
C LYS A 8 17.48 -0.52 42.69
N ASN A 9 17.83 0.76 42.66
CA ASN A 9 18.84 1.29 41.75
C ASN A 9 20.16 0.57 42.04
N THR A 10 20.50 -0.43 41.23
CA THR A 10 21.82 -1.04 41.19
C THR A 10 22.79 -0.02 40.61
N VAL A 11 23.34 0.84 41.48
CA VAL A 11 24.38 1.78 41.11
C VAL A 11 25.70 1.00 41.02
N ALA A 12 26.13 0.70 39.80
CA ALA A 12 27.48 0.20 39.55
C ALA A 12 28.43 1.39 39.41
N SER A 13 29.28 1.62 40.42
CA SER A 13 30.29 2.67 40.40
C SER A 13 31.48 2.28 39.51
N GLY A 14 31.42 2.67 38.23
CA GLY A 14 32.54 2.58 37.27
C GLY A 14 33.01 3.97 36.82
N SER A 15 34.09 4.03 36.04
CA SER A 15 34.72 5.26 35.53
C SER A 15 33.90 6.06 34.50
N PHE A 16 32.63 5.69 34.29
CA PHE A 16 31.74 6.33 33.33
C PHE A 16 30.66 7.09 34.09
N ASN A 17 30.43 8.35 33.74
CA ASN A 17 29.38 9.18 34.32
C ASN A 17 28.00 8.62 33.93
N THR A 18 27.40 7.78 34.76
CA THR A 18 26.06 7.18 34.54
C THR A 18 24.92 8.07 35.08
N GLN A 19 25.19 9.32 35.44
CA GLN A 19 24.21 10.27 36.01
C GLN A 19 23.73 11.33 35.00
N GLN A 20 23.88 11.12 33.70
CA GLN A 20 23.25 11.99 32.71
C GLN A 20 21.84 11.50 32.42
N VAL A 21 20.84 12.21 32.95
CA VAL A 21 19.48 12.14 32.44
C VAL A 21 19.49 12.88 31.09
N HIS A 22 19.42 12.13 30.00
CA HIS A 22 19.26 12.72 28.68
C HIS A 22 17.84 13.25 28.56
N ASP A 23 17.66 14.55 28.75
CA ASP A 23 16.40 15.23 28.47
C ASP A 23 16.22 15.25 26.94
N ILE A 24 15.34 14.39 26.42
CA ILE A 24 14.98 14.44 25.01
C ILE A 24 14.26 15.77 24.83
N LYS A 25 14.87 16.72 24.11
CA LYS A 25 14.24 18.01 23.79
C LYS A 25 12.85 17.72 23.22
N SER A 26 11.80 18.20 23.87
CA SER A 26 10.40 17.91 23.52
C SER A 26 10.12 18.14 22.03
N GLY A 27 10.69 19.21 21.46
CA GLY A 27 10.57 19.53 20.04
C GLY A 27 11.11 18.47 19.07
N LEU A 28 12.15 17.72 19.46
CA LEU A 28 12.66 16.61 18.64
C LEU A 28 11.69 15.42 18.63
N LEU A 29 11.06 15.14 19.78
CA LEU A 29 10.09 14.07 19.91
C LEU A 29 8.80 14.42 19.15
N GLU A 30 8.32 15.65 19.27
CA GLU A 30 7.13 16.15 18.58
C GLU A 30 7.30 16.13 17.05
N ALA A 31 8.46 16.56 16.55
CA ALA A 31 8.78 16.47 15.12
C ALA A 31 8.84 15.00 14.64
N ALA A 32 9.45 14.11 15.42
CA ALA A 32 9.51 12.69 15.06
C ALA A 32 8.11 12.04 15.01
N ILE A 33 7.22 12.39 15.95
CA ILE A 33 5.83 11.89 15.95
C ILE A 33 5.10 12.39 14.70
N ALA A 34 5.19 13.68 14.40
CA ALA A 34 4.62 14.30 13.21
C ALA A 34 5.08 13.62 11.91
N ASP A 35 6.38 13.35 11.79
CA ASP A 35 6.97 12.61 10.67
C ASP A 35 6.37 11.20 10.55
N TYR A 36 6.32 10.45 11.65
CA TYR A 36 5.73 9.11 11.66
C TYR A 36 4.25 9.12 11.27
N GLU A 37 3.47 10.10 11.71
CA GLU A 37 2.06 10.26 11.33
C GLU A 37 1.87 10.56 9.85
N ALA A 38 2.70 11.46 9.30
CA ALA A 38 2.71 11.79 7.87
C ALA A 38 3.01 10.55 7.00
N ILE A 39 4.04 9.79 7.37
CA ILE A 39 4.45 8.56 6.68
C ILE A 39 3.37 7.50 6.81
N ALA A 40 2.92 7.20 8.03
CA ALA A 40 1.94 6.15 8.30
C ALA A 40 0.64 6.43 7.54
N THR A 41 0.19 7.69 7.52
CA THR A 41 -1.00 8.09 6.78
C THR A 41 -0.81 7.93 5.27
N THR A 42 0.34 8.31 4.73
CA THR A 42 0.66 8.08 3.30
C THR A 42 0.58 6.59 2.94
N PHE A 43 1.21 5.72 3.73
CA PHE A 43 1.14 4.28 3.51
C PHE A 43 -0.28 3.72 3.69
N ALA A 44 -1.04 4.24 4.65
CA ALA A 44 -2.43 3.82 4.87
C ALA A 44 -3.33 4.20 3.68
N VAL A 45 -3.21 5.42 3.15
CA VAL A 45 -3.95 5.87 1.96
C VAL A 45 -3.55 5.03 0.74
N ASN A 46 -2.26 4.79 0.54
CA ASN A 46 -1.76 3.92 -0.53
C ASN A 46 -2.33 2.50 -0.43
N ALA A 47 -2.34 1.90 0.76
CA ALA A 47 -2.91 0.58 0.99
C ALA A 47 -4.41 0.52 0.69
N ILE A 48 -5.14 1.59 1.01
CA ILE A 48 -6.58 1.69 0.71
C ILE A 48 -6.82 1.77 -0.80
N SER A 49 -6.05 2.62 -1.49
CA SER A 49 -6.10 2.78 -2.94
C SER A 49 -5.74 1.47 -3.65
N ASP A 50 -4.65 0.81 -3.23
CA ASP A 50 -4.16 -0.43 -3.84
C ASP A 50 -5.16 -1.58 -3.73
N ASP A 51 -5.90 -1.69 -2.62
CA ASP A 51 -6.99 -2.68 -2.49
C ASP A 51 -8.13 -2.38 -3.45
N ASN A 52 -8.51 -1.12 -3.61
CA ASN A 52 -9.55 -0.72 -4.57
C ASN A 52 -9.14 -1.09 -6.01
N VAL A 53 -7.92 -0.74 -6.41
CA VAL A 53 -7.34 -1.09 -7.71
C VAL A 53 -7.31 -2.62 -7.90
N ARG A 54 -6.90 -3.36 -6.85
CA ARG A 54 -6.86 -4.84 -6.88
C ARG A 54 -8.24 -5.45 -7.04
N GLN A 55 -9.25 -4.92 -6.37
CA GLN A 55 -10.64 -5.38 -6.50
C GLN A 55 -11.17 -5.12 -7.91
N GLN A 56 -10.93 -3.94 -8.47
CA GLN A 56 -11.34 -3.61 -9.84
C GLN A 56 -10.66 -4.52 -10.87
N TYR A 57 -9.34 -4.72 -10.75
CA TYR A 57 -8.61 -5.67 -11.58
C TYR A 57 -9.22 -7.08 -11.49
N SER A 58 -9.51 -7.56 -10.27
CA SER A 58 -10.05 -8.90 -10.03
C SER A 58 -11.46 -9.06 -10.61
N LYS A 59 -12.28 -8.00 -10.55
CA LYS A 59 -13.61 -7.96 -11.15
C LYS A 59 -13.52 -8.00 -12.68
N HIS A 60 -12.65 -7.17 -13.26
CA HIS A 60 -12.50 -7.04 -14.71
C HIS A 60 -12.01 -8.34 -15.37
N ILE A 61 -10.99 -9.01 -14.81
CA ILE A 61 -10.55 -10.32 -15.34
C ILE A 61 -11.64 -11.39 -15.26
N ARG A 62 -12.51 -11.31 -14.24
CA ARG A 62 -13.59 -12.26 -14.03
C ARG A 62 -14.70 -12.03 -15.04
N GLU A 63 -15.12 -10.79 -15.23
CA GLU A 63 -16.15 -10.40 -16.19
C GLU A 63 -15.77 -10.85 -17.60
N ILE A 64 -14.53 -10.60 -18.03
CA ILE A 64 -14.09 -11.01 -19.37
C ILE A 64 -13.96 -12.54 -19.46
N SER A 65 -13.43 -13.21 -18.43
CA SER A 65 -13.38 -14.67 -18.42
C SER A 65 -14.77 -15.31 -18.50
N ASP A 66 -15.77 -14.74 -17.83
CA ASP A 66 -17.15 -15.22 -17.88
C ASP A 66 -17.79 -14.97 -19.26
N GLN A 67 -17.50 -13.83 -19.92
CA GLN A 67 -17.91 -13.56 -21.31
C GLN A 67 -17.29 -14.55 -22.30
N VAL A 68 -15.98 -14.76 -22.24
CA VAL A 68 -15.26 -15.70 -23.12
C VAL A 68 -15.78 -17.13 -22.93
N ARG A 69 -16.15 -17.51 -21.70
CA ARG A 69 -16.77 -18.81 -21.44
C ARG A 69 -18.16 -18.96 -22.07
N GLN A 70 -18.91 -17.87 -22.21
CA GLN A 70 -20.19 -17.87 -22.93
C GLN A 70 -19.96 -18.03 -24.43
N GLU A 71 -19.02 -17.29 -25.02
CA GLU A 71 -18.64 -17.42 -26.45
C GLU A 71 -18.17 -18.84 -26.80
N VAL A 72 -17.35 -19.46 -25.92
CA VAL A 72 -16.96 -20.86 -26.05
C VAL A 72 -18.18 -21.79 -25.96
N GLY A 73 -19.13 -21.51 -25.06
CA GLY A 73 -20.35 -22.30 -24.89
C GLY A 73 -21.30 -22.21 -26.09
N ASN A 74 -21.30 -21.07 -26.77
CA ASN A 74 -22.08 -20.81 -27.99
C ASN A 74 -21.41 -21.37 -29.25
N GLY A 75 -20.12 -21.72 -29.17
CA GLY A 75 -19.33 -22.18 -30.31
C GLY A 75 -18.75 -21.05 -31.17
N ASP A 76 -18.80 -19.80 -30.69
CA ASP A 76 -18.27 -18.63 -31.40
C ASP A 76 -16.74 -18.65 -31.47
N ILE A 77 -16.09 -19.23 -30.45
CA ILE A 77 -14.64 -19.44 -30.36
C ILE A 77 -14.34 -20.83 -29.78
N THR A 78 -13.15 -21.35 -30.06
CA THR A 78 -12.70 -22.61 -29.46
C THR A 78 -12.26 -22.42 -28.00
N VAL A 79 -12.32 -23.50 -27.21
CA VAL A 79 -11.84 -23.50 -25.82
C VAL A 79 -10.36 -23.09 -25.72
N LYS A 80 -9.55 -23.50 -26.70
CA LYS A 80 -8.13 -23.14 -26.79
C LYS A 80 -7.96 -21.64 -26.99
N GLU A 81 -8.63 -21.06 -27.98
CA GLU A 81 -8.58 -19.63 -28.27
C GLU A 81 -9.04 -18.81 -27.06
N GLY A 82 -10.12 -19.21 -26.40
CA GLY A 82 -10.60 -18.56 -25.19
C GLY A 82 -9.58 -18.59 -24.05
N ALA A 83 -8.91 -19.73 -23.83
CA ALA A 83 -7.88 -19.88 -22.81
C ALA A 83 -6.64 -19.01 -23.08
N GLU A 84 -6.16 -18.99 -24.32
CA GLU A 84 -5.02 -18.15 -24.74
C GLU A 84 -5.36 -16.67 -24.63
N TYR A 85 -6.54 -16.27 -25.12
CA TYR A 85 -7.03 -14.89 -25.04
C TYR A 85 -7.09 -14.39 -23.60
N CYS A 86 -7.73 -15.15 -22.69
CA CYS A 86 -7.81 -14.76 -21.28
C CYS A 86 -6.43 -14.68 -20.61
N SER A 87 -5.50 -15.56 -20.95
CA SER A 87 -4.14 -15.53 -20.41
C SER A 87 -3.40 -14.26 -20.84
N GLN A 88 -3.44 -13.91 -22.13
CA GLN A 88 -2.78 -12.72 -22.67
C GLN A 88 -3.43 -11.42 -22.18
N LEU A 89 -4.75 -11.40 -22.12
CA LEU A 89 -5.52 -10.26 -21.63
C LEU A 89 -5.19 -9.95 -20.18
N ARG A 90 -5.06 -10.97 -19.33
CA ARG A 90 -4.66 -10.81 -17.93
C ARG A 90 -3.33 -10.07 -17.81
N ASP A 91 -2.34 -10.38 -18.65
CA ASP A 91 -1.05 -9.68 -18.64
C ASP A 91 -1.18 -8.22 -19.07
N LYS A 92 -2.02 -7.93 -20.06
CA LYS A 92 -2.30 -6.55 -20.51
C LYS A 92 -3.02 -5.73 -19.45
N LEU A 93 -4.09 -6.29 -18.86
CA LEU A 93 -4.82 -5.67 -17.75
C LEU A 93 -3.89 -5.42 -16.56
N PHE A 94 -3.01 -6.36 -16.26
CA PHE A 94 -2.08 -6.19 -15.16
C PHE A 94 -1.13 -5.00 -15.35
N VAL A 95 -0.66 -4.76 -16.58
CA VAL A 95 0.13 -3.56 -16.90
C VAL A 95 -0.71 -2.29 -16.78
N GLU A 96 -1.97 -2.32 -17.21
CA GLU A 96 -2.86 -1.15 -17.15
C GLU A 96 -3.17 -0.74 -15.70
N TYR A 97 -3.58 -1.69 -14.86
CA TYR A 97 -3.93 -1.40 -13.47
C TYR A 97 -2.74 -0.96 -12.60
N ARG A 98 -1.50 -1.27 -13.01
CA ARG A 98 -0.29 -0.80 -12.32
C ARG A 98 -0.13 0.71 -12.37
N LYS A 99 -0.63 1.39 -13.40
CA LYS A 99 -0.58 2.86 -13.50
C LYS A 99 -1.32 3.55 -12.36
N TYR A 100 -2.28 2.86 -11.76
CA TYR A 100 -3.10 3.36 -10.66
C TYR A 100 -2.71 2.76 -9.31
N THR A 101 -1.76 1.82 -9.29
CA THR A 101 -1.23 1.22 -8.06
C THR A 101 -0.12 2.11 -7.50
N SER A 102 -0.02 2.22 -6.17
CA SER A 102 1.05 2.95 -5.51
C SER A 102 2.43 2.43 -5.93
N ALA A 103 3.45 3.28 -5.89
CA ALA A 103 4.81 2.90 -6.31
C ALA A 103 5.35 1.68 -5.54
N VAL A 104 5.06 1.59 -4.25
CA VAL A 104 5.41 0.44 -3.40
C VAL A 104 4.63 -0.81 -3.82
N GLY A 105 3.33 -0.66 -4.09
CA GLY A 105 2.48 -1.74 -4.60
C GLY A 105 2.94 -2.26 -5.97
N VAL A 106 3.34 -1.37 -6.88
CA VAL A 106 3.93 -1.71 -8.19
C VAL A 106 5.21 -2.51 -7.99
N ALA A 107 6.12 -2.03 -7.14
CA ALA A 107 7.39 -2.70 -6.87
C ALA A 107 7.19 -4.13 -6.33
N GLN A 108 6.23 -4.29 -5.40
CA GLN A 108 5.86 -5.60 -4.87
C GLN A 108 5.21 -6.50 -5.94
N ALA A 109 4.36 -5.93 -6.80
CA ALA A 109 3.68 -6.65 -7.87
C ALA A 109 4.66 -7.12 -8.96
N GLU A 110 5.66 -6.32 -9.31
CA GLU A 110 6.75 -6.68 -10.23
C GLU A 110 7.66 -7.75 -9.66
N ALA A 111 8.06 -7.62 -8.39
CA ALA A 111 8.84 -8.66 -7.71
C ALA A 111 8.09 -10.01 -7.69
N LEU A 112 6.76 -10.00 -7.58
CA LEU A 112 5.93 -11.19 -7.71
C LEU A 112 5.84 -11.69 -9.17
N LYS A 113 5.75 -10.78 -10.15
CA LYS A 113 5.67 -11.12 -11.59
C LYS A 113 6.93 -11.86 -12.06
N LEU A 114 8.11 -11.47 -11.57
CA LEU A 114 9.38 -12.14 -11.87
C LEU A 114 9.39 -13.63 -11.49
N LYS A 115 8.55 -14.02 -10.51
CA LYS A 115 8.39 -15.41 -10.07
C LYS A 115 7.23 -16.12 -10.77
N SER A 116 6.50 -15.44 -11.66
CA SER A 116 5.34 -16.02 -12.34
C SER A 116 5.75 -17.05 -13.38
N ARG A 117 4.83 -17.97 -13.68
CA ARG A 117 5.04 -19.04 -14.65
C ARG A 117 4.20 -18.77 -15.89
N GLY A 118 4.70 -19.17 -17.06
CA GLY A 118 4.01 -18.97 -18.34
C GLY A 118 2.79 -19.88 -18.54
N PHE A 119 2.11 -19.70 -19.67
CA PHE A 119 0.90 -20.43 -20.03
C PHE A 119 1.11 -21.97 -20.04
N ASP A 120 2.20 -22.44 -20.64
CA ASP A 120 2.54 -23.88 -20.75
C ASP A 120 2.71 -24.57 -19.39
N TYR A 121 3.18 -23.82 -18.39
CA TYR A 121 3.25 -24.34 -17.04
C TYR A 121 1.86 -24.64 -16.48
N TYR A 122 0.89 -23.74 -16.72
CA TYR A 122 -0.48 -23.97 -16.27
C TYR A 122 -1.16 -25.09 -17.04
N LEU A 123 -0.90 -25.21 -18.34
CA LEU A 123 -1.35 -26.36 -19.13
C LEU A 123 -0.86 -27.68 -18.51
N ASN A 124 0.44 -27.81 -18.27
CA ASN A 124 1.01 -29.01 -17.66
C ASN A 124 0.53 -29.23 -16.22
N LYS A 125 0.43 -28.17 -15.41
CA LYS A 125 -0.06 -28.26 -14.03
C LYS A 125 -1.48 -28.84 -13.98
N TYR A 126 -2.38 -28.35 -14.83
CA TYR A 126 -3.76 -28.83 -14.85
C TYR A 126 -3.91 -30.17 -15.56
N ALA A 127 -3.11 -30.45 -16.60
CA ALA A 127 -3.02 -31.78 -17.21
C ALA A 127 -2.63 -32.85 -16.18
N GLN A 128 -1.58 -32.58 -15.38
CA GLN A 128 -1.15 -33.47 -14.33
C GLN A 128 -2.21 -33.62 -13.23
N ALA A 129 -2.85 -32.52 -12.82
CA ALA A 129 -3.89 -32.55 -11.80
C ALA A 129 -5.17 -33.31 -12.22
N GLN A 130 -5.50 -33.32 -13.51
CA GLN A 130 -6.74 -33.93 -14.03
C GLN A 130 -6.53 -35.35 -14.55
N PHE A 131 -5.39 -35.62 -15.17
CA PHE A 131 -5.13 -36.84 -15.94
C PHE A 131 -3.84 -37.55 -15.56
N GLY A 132 -2.99 -36.97 -14.70
CA GLY A 132 -1.71 -37.56 -14.30
C GLY A 132 -0.67 -37.64 -15.44
N LYS A 133 -0.84 -36.83 -16.48
CA LYS A 133 0.03 -36.80 -17.68
C LYS A 133 0.47 -35.38 -17.98
N ASN A 134 1.55 -35.24 -18.74
CA ASN A 134 1.93 -33.95 -19.33
C ASN A 134 0.94 -33.57 -20.43
N PHE A 135 0.80 -32.26 -20.67
CA PHE A 135 -0.17 -31.72 -21.62
C PHE A 135 0.01 -32.27 -23.05
N ASP A 136 1.26 -32.50 -23.46
CA ASP A 136 1.58 -32.98 -24.81
C ASP A 136 1.19 -34.44 -25.03
N ALA A 137 1.07 -35.22 -23.95
CA ALA A 137 0.68 -36.64 -23.98
C ALA A 137 -0.84 -36.86 -23.91
N LEU A 138 -1.63 -35.79 -23.85
CA LEU A 138 -3.09 -35.85 -23.76
C LEU A 138 -3.74 -36.07 -25.13
N THR A 139 -4.91 -36.72 -25.14
CA THR A 139 -5.80 -36.73 -26.32
C THR A 139 -6.37 -35.33 -26.58
N THR A 140 -7.02 -35.14 -27.73
CA THR A 140 -7.65 -33.85 -28.06
C THR A 140 -8.76 -33.48 -27.05
N GLU A 141 -9.54 -34.45 -26.61
CA GLU A 141 -10.62 -34.28 -25.63
C GLU A 141 -10.04 -33.92 -24.25
N GLU A 142 -9.00 -34.64 -23.81
CA GLU A 142 -8.28 -34.35 -22.57
C GLU A 142 -7.66 -32.93 -22.61
N ARG A 143 -7.06 -32.53 -23.74
CA ARG A 143 -6.52 -31.16 -23.93
C ARG A 143 -7.59 -30.10 -23.84
N ASN A 144 -8.76 -30.32 -24.46
CA ASN A 144 -9.88 -29.38 -24.40
C ASN A 144 -10.39 -29.20 -22.96
N ALA A 145 -10.43 -30.28 -22.16
CA ALA A 145 -10.79 -30.19 -20.74
C ALA A 145 -9.76 -29.36 -19.93
N VAL A 146 -8.47 -29.53 -20.22
CA VAL A 146 -7.41 -28.71 -19.60
C VAL A 146 -7.54 -27.25 -20.02
N TYR A 147 -7.71 -26.95 -21.30
CA TYR A 147 -7.92 -25.57 -21.78
C TYR A 147 -9.13 -24.93 -21.10
N TYR A 148 -10.25 -25.67 -20.97
CA TYR A 148 -11.44 -25.17 -20.28
C TYR A 148 -11.15 -24.82 -18.82
N THR A 149 -10.33 -25.64 -18.16
CA THR A 149 -9.92 -25.42 -16.78
C THR A 149 -9.03 -24.20 -16.64
N VAL A 150 -8.09 -24.01 -17.57
CA VAL A 150 -7.22 -22.82 -17.62
C VAL A 150 -8.06 -21.58 -17.84
N LEU A 151 -8.98 -21.60 -18.81
CA LEU A 151 -9.94 -20.54 -19.09
C LEU A 151 -10.73 -20.16 -17.82
N LYS A 152 -11.34 -21.16 -17.15
CA LYS A 152 -12.08 -20.94 -15.90
C LYS A 152 -11.21 -20.36 -14.78
N LYS A 153 -9.94 -20.74 -14.71
CA LYS A 153 -9.00 -20.26 -13.68
C LYS A 153 -8.38 -18.91 -14.03
N ALA A 154 -8.34 -18.52 -15.30
CA ALA A 154 -7.78 -17.24 -15.74
C ALA A 154 -8.55 -16.03 -15.18
N GLY A 155 -9.87 -16.14 -15.04
CA GLY A 155 -10.72 -15.16 -14.35
C GLY A 155 -10.53 -15.10 -12.82
N GLY A 156 -9.66 -15.94 -12.25
CA GLY A 156 -9.34 -15.95 -10.83
C GLY A 156 -8.16 -15.02 -10.49
N ALA A 157 -8.38 -14.09 -9.57
CA ALA A 157 -7.29 -13.35 -8.95
C ALA A 157 -6.44 -14.27 -8.05
N ASN A 158 -5.18 -13.90 -7.84
CA ASN A 158 -4.34 -14.60 -6.85
C ASN A 158 -4.90 -14.31 -5.44
N VAL A 159 -5.43 -15.35 -4.79
CA VAL A 159 -6.12 -15.26 -3.49
C VAL A 159 -5.17 -14.77 -2.40
N ASP A 160 -3.95 -15.30 -2.33
CA ASP A 160 -2.98 -14.90 -1.29
C ASP A 160 -2.65 -13.41 -1.39
N VAL A 161 -2.41 -12.91 -2.61
CA VAL A 161 -2.13 -11.48 -2.85
C VAL A 161 -3.36 -10.65 -2.49
N SER A 162 -4.54 -11.02 -2.99
CA SER A 162 -5.77 -10.27 -2.71
C SER A 162 -6.12 -10.25 -1.22
N THR A 163 -5.92 -11.36 -0.50
CA THR A 163 -6.15 -11.43 0.96
C THR A 163 -5.14 -10.58 1.72
N LYS A 164 -3.87 -10.58 1.34
CA LYS A 164 -2.85 -9.74 1.98
C LYS A 164 -3.15 -8.25 1.79
N VAL A 165 -3.43 -7.83 0.55
CA VAL A 165 -3.80 -6.44 0.23
C VAL A 165 -5.07 -6.03 1.00
N ARG A 166 -6.08 -6.91 1.05
CA ARG A 166 -7.30 -6.64 1.81
C ARG A 166 -7.05 -6.50 3.31
N ARG A 167 -6.21 -7.34 3.90
CA ARG A 167 -5.83 -7.23 5.31
C ARG A 167 -5.11 -5.92 5.58
N LEU A 168 -4.19 -5.52 4.70
CA LEU A 168 -3.47 -4.26 4.79
C LEU A 168 -4.42 -3.05 4.73
N GLN A 169 -5.42 -3.11 3.85
CA GLN A 169 -6.46 -2.08 3.76
C GLN A 169 -7.31 -1.98 5.04
N VAL A 170 -7.70 -3.12 5.62
CA VAL A 170 -8.44 -3.13 6.89
C VAL A 170 -7.57 -2.57 8.02
N SER A 171 -6.31 -2.97 8.12
CA SER A 171 -5.39 -2.40 9.13
C SER A 171 -5.16 -0.91 8.92
N ALA A 172 -5.04 -0.45 7.67
CA ALA A 172 -4.87 0.96 7.33
C ALA A 172 -6.09 1.80 7.77
N ARG A 173 -7.31 1.31 7.51
CA ARG A 173 -8.54 1.99 7.95
C ARG A 173 -8.63 2.06 9.48
N VAL A 174 -8.30 0.98 10.17
CA VAL A 174 -8.28 0.96 11.64
C VAL A 174 -7.22 1.93 12.17
N ALA A 175 -6.01 1.93 11.60
CA ALA A 175 -4.93 2.83 11.99
C ALA A 175 -5.35 4.31 11.85
N ILE A 176 -5.93 4.70 10.70
CA ILE A 176 -6.42 6.07 10.48
C ILE A 176 -7.47 6.46 11.53
N ILE A 177 -8.42 5.57 11.85
CA ILE A 177 -9.45 5.85 12.87
C ILE A 177 -8.81 6.02 14.26
N VAL A 178 -7.86 5.15 14.62
CA VAL A 178 -7.15 5.25 15.90
C VAL A 178 -6.35 6.55 15.98
N THR A 179 -5.59 6.90 14.95
CA THR A 179 -4.86 8.16 14.87
C THR A 179 -5.80 9.36 14.99
N ALA A 180 -6.95 9.35 14.31
CA ALA A 180 -7.93 10.43 14.43
C ALA A 180 -8.50 10.60 15.84
N ILE A 181 -8.73 9.49 16.56
CA ILE A 181 -9.18 9.54 17.97
C ILE A 181 -8.09 10.15 18.86
N ILE A 182 -6.84 9.76 18.67
CA ILE A 182 -5.71 10.29 19.45
C ILE A 182 -5.52 11.78 19.18
N ALA A 183 -5.49 12.18 17.90
CA ALA A 183 -5.38 13.56 17.47
C ALA A 183 -6.49 14.47 18.06
N THR A 184 -7.71 13.94 18.18
CA THR A 184 -8.81 14.69 18.83
C THR A 184 -8.48 15.04 20.29
N GLY A 185 -7.81 14.15 21.01
CA GLY A 185 -7.37 14.42 22.38
C GLY A 185 -6.36 15.57 22.46
N GLU A 186 -5.41 15.61 21.54
CA GLU A 186 -4.38 16.65 21.47
C GLU A 186 -4.99 18.01 21.09
N VAL A 187 -5.87 18.05 20.09
CA VAL A 187 -6.57 19.27 19.67
C VAL A 187 -7.48 19.81 20.78
N VAL A 188 -8.17 18.95 21.53
CA VAL A 188 -9.04 19.39 22.63
C VAL A 188 -8.23 19.93 23.82
N GLY A 189 -7.07 19.34 24.08
CA GLY A 189 -6.14 19.79 25.13
C GLY A 189 -5.32 21.03 24.75
N ALA A 190 -5.28 21.39 23.47
CA ALA A 190 -4.51 22.52 22.96
C ALA A 190 -5.11 23.88 23.39
N LYS A 191 -4.21 24.85 23.61
CA LYS A 191 -4.59 26.24 23.91
C LYS A 191 -5.30 26.90 22.72
N ASP A 192 -4.80 26.63 21.51
CA ASP A 192 -5.42 27.05 20.26
C ASP A 192 -5.73 25.81 19.41
N LYS A 193 -7.00 25.43 19.42
CA LYS A 193 -7.48 24.20 18.77
C LYS A 193 -7.42 24.30 17.25
N VAL A 194 -7.66 25.50 16.70
CA VAL A 194 -7.69 25.72 15.25
C VAL A 194 -6.27 25.68 14.71
N LYS A 195 -5.32 26.33 15.39
CA LYS A 195 -3.92 26.30 15.02
C LYS A 195 -3.34 24.88 15.08
N GLU A 196 -3.62 24.13 16.14
CA GLU A 196 -3.10 22.76 16.26
C GLU A 196 -3.72 21.82 15.22
N ALA A 197 -5.03 21.92 14.97
CA ALA A 197 -5.68 21.14 13.91
C ALA A 197 -5.11 21.48 12.52
N ALA A 198 -4.82 22.75 12.23
CA ALA A 198 -4.20 23.18 10.98
C ALA A 198 -2.76 22.63 10.85
N ARG A 199 -1.97 22.68 11.93
CA ARG A 199 -0.61 22.12 11.96
C ARG A 199 -0.61 20.63 11.65
N GLN A 200 -1.37 19.81 12.41
CA GLN A 200 -1.45 18.36 12.20
C GLN A 200 -2.01 18.02 10.81
N GLY A 201 -3.03 18.75 10.36
CA GLY A 201 -3.60 18.58 9.02
C GLY A 201 -2.59 18.89 7.91
N SER A 202 -1.79 19.95 8.07
CA SER A 202 -0.77 20.33 7.09
C SER A 202 0.35 19.30 7.00
N ILE A 203 0.84 18.76 8.12
CA ILE A 203 1.86 17.71 8.17
C ILE A 203 1.39 16.45 7.43
N ILE A 204 0.19 15.98 7.74
CA ILE A 204 -0.39 14.80 7.12
C ILE A 204 -0.56 15.02 5.61
N ALA A 205 -1.17 16.14 5.21
CA ALA A 205 -1.39 16.46 3.80
C ALA A 205 -0.07 16.62 3.04
N GLY A 206 0.89 17.32 3.63
CA GLY A 206 2.24 17.50 3.11
C GLY A 206 2.96 16.18 2.90
N GLY A 207 2.89 15.27 3.87
CA GLY A 207 3.49 13.95 3.75
C GLY A 207 2.85 13.06 2.70
N MET A 208 1.53 13.13 2.56
CA MET A 208 0.81 12.44 1.49
C MET A 208 1.23 12.95 0.11
N ILE A 209 1.29 14.27 -0.08
CA ILE A 209 1.71 14.89 -1.33
C ILE A 209 3.18 14.58 -1.62
N GLY A 210 4.07 14.78 -0.65
CA GLY A 210 5.50 14.50 -0.78
C GLY A 210 5.78 13.03 -1.08
N GLY A 211 5.11 12.10 -0.39
CA GLY A 211 5.22 10.67 -0.65
C GLY A 211 4.66 10.25 -2.00
N SER A 212 3.57 10.88 -2.45
CA SER A 212 3.01 10.64 -3.79
C SER A 212 3.95 11.11 -4.89
N LEU A 213 4.51 12.31 -4.76
CA LEU A 213 5.48 12.87 -5.70
C LEU A 213 6.77 12.03 -5.72
N ALA A 214 7.28 11.62 -4.55
CA ALA A 214 8.41 10.69 -4.48
C ALA A 214 8.08 9.33 -5.10
N GLY A 215 6.83 8.86 -4.96
CA GLY A 215 6.31 7.67 -5.63
C GLY A 215 6.45 7.74 -7.16
N LEU A 216 6.23 8.90 -7.77
CA LEU A 216 6.44 9.11 -9.21
C LEU A 216 7.93 9.04 -9.59
N ALA A 217 8.81 9.47 -8.70
CA ALA A 217 10.26 9.41 -8.89
C ALA A 217 10.84 7.99 -8.73
N VAL A 218 10.12 7.06 -8.09
CA VAL A 218 10.58 5.67 -7.87
C VAL A 218 10.99 5.01 -9.17
N SER A 219 10.24 5.17 -10.26
CA SER A 219 10.58 4.53 -11.55
C SER A 219 11.88 5.04 -12.17
N PHE A 220 12.34 6.23 -11.81
CA PHE A 220 13.60 6.82 -12.29
C PHE A 220 14.79 6.45 -11.41
N VAL A 221 14.57 6.29 -10.11
CA VAL A 221 15.64 6.08 -9.12
C VAL A 221 15.80 4.61 -8.74
N CYS A 222 14.70 3.86 -8.66
CA CYS A 222 14.66 2.45 -8.29
C CYS A 222 14.29 1.58 -9.50
N GLY A 223 14.74 0.32 -9.49
CA GLY A 223 14.22 -0.67 -10.42
C GLY A 223 12.74 -0.99 -10.15
N PRO A 224 11.97 -1.39 -11.18
CA PRO A 224 10.54 -1.65 -11.03
C PRO A 224 10.22 -2.82 -10.10
N ALA A 225 11.19 -3.71 -9.78
CA ALA A 225 11.00 -4.89 -8.94
C ALA A 225 11.75 -4.82 -7.60
N GLU A 226 12.05 -3.61 -7.11
CA GLU A 226 12.82 -3.38 -5.87
C GLU A 226 11.98 -2.71 -4.77
N PRO A 227 11.15 -3.49 -4.03
CA PRO A 227 10.25 -2.93 -3.01
C PRO A 227 10.95 -2.10 -1.94
N ALA A 228 12.15 -2.50 -1.51
CA ALA A 228 12.89 -1.82 -0.47
C ALA A 228 13.28 -0.38 -0.88
N CYS A 229 13.72 -0.19 -2.13
CA CYS A 229 14.07 1.12 -2.66
C CYS A 229 12.82 2.02 -2.79
N ALA A 230 11.73 1.48 -3.32
CA ALA A 230 10.46 2.21 -3.45
C ALA A 230 9.93 2.69 -2.09
N ILE A 231 9.99 1.82 -1.06
CA ILE A 231 9.58 2.16 0.30
C ILE A 231 10.45 3.29 0.86
N ALA A 232 11.78 3.20 0.70
CA ALA A 232 12.70 4.20 1.20
C ALA A 232 12.46 5.59 0.57
N LEU A 233 12.22 5.66 -0.75
CA LEU A 233 11.96 6.94 -1.41
C LEU A 233 10.61 7.54 -1.01
N VAL A 234 9.55 6.75 -0.96
CA VAL A 234 8.23 7.23 -0.50
C VAL A 234 8.33 7.71 0.94
N PHE A 235 9.04 6.99 1.80
CA PHE A 235 9.30 7.40 3.18
C PHE A 235 10.01 8.76 3.24
N ILE A 236 11.13 8.93 2.51
CA ILE A 236 11.87 10.19 2.47
C ILE A 236 10.98 11.33 1.95
N GLY A 237 10.24 11.09 0.86
CA GLY A 237 9.33 12.07 0.29
C GLY A 237 8.22 12.49 1.25
N SER A 238 7.65 11.55 2.00
CA SER A 238 6.64 11.85 3.01
C SER A 238 7.16 12.67 4.18
N ASN A 239 8.37 12.38 4.69
CA ASN A 239 8.97 13.21 5.74
C ASN A 239 9.20 14.63 5.23
N LEU A 240 9.92 14.76 4.10
CA LEU A 240 10.25 16.07 3.54
C LEU A 240 9.00 16.89 3.19
N GLY A 241 7.97 16.24 2.68
CA GLY A 241 6.68 16.88 2.42
C GLY A 241 5.97 17.34 3.69
N GLY A 242 5.98 16.52 4.75
CA GLY A 242 5.40 16.87 6.05
C GLY A 242 6.09 18.06 6.68
N MET A 243 7.43 18.02 6.77
CA MET A 243 8.25 19.13 7.29
C MET A 243 8.04 20.43 6.50
N ALA A 244 8.05 20.35 5.16
CA ALA A 244 7.87 21.53 4.33
C ALA A 244 6.46 22.13 4.49
N ALA A 245 5.44 21.30 4.66
CA ALA A 245 4.07 21.75 4.90
C ALA A 245 3.89 22.36 6.29
N GLU A 246 4.54 21.82 7.31
CA GLU A 246 4.54 22.40 8.66
C GLU A 246 5.13 23.81 8.64
N VAL A 247 6.32 23.97 8.05
CA VAL A 247 6.98 25.29 7.92
C VAL A 247 6.09 26.26 7.14
N GLY A 248 5.49 25.82 6.04
CA GLY A 248 4.57 26.64 5.27
C GLY A 248 3.31 27.04 6.04
N ASN A 249 2.76 26.13 6.86
CA ASN A 249 1.62 26.41 7.72
C ASN A 249 1.98 27.42 8.80
N ASP A 250 3.14 27.31 9.45
CA ASP A 250 3.57 28.25 10.48
C ASP A 250 3.68 29.68 9.93
N MET A 251 4.28 29.86 8.75
CA MET A 251 4.33 31.16 8.07
C MET A 251 2.93 31.71 7.79
N TYR A 252 2.01 30.86 7.31
CA TYR A 252 0.64 31.27 7.02
C TYR A 252 -0.13 31.68 8.28
N GLN A 253 0.06 30.96 9.39
CA GLN A 253 -0.60 31.24 10.67
C GLN A 253 -0.10 32.54 11.32
N GLU A 254 1.14 32.96 11.06
CA GLU A 254 1.65 34.26 11.53
C GLU A 254 0.98 35.45 10.83
N GLU A 255 0.63 35.33 9.55
CA GLU A 255 -0.01 36.39 8.77
C GLU A 255 -1.54 36.45 8.96
N LEU A 256 -2.16 35.31 9.25
CA LEU A 256 -3.60 35.14 9.48
C LEU A 256 -4.25 36.18 10.44
N PRO A 257 -3.67 36.51 11.62
CA PRO A 257 -4.24 37.53 12.49
C PRO A 257 -4.24 38.93 11.85
N VAL A 258 -3.26 39.26 11.00
CA VAL A 258 -3.22 40.54 10.27
C VAL A 258 -4.32 40.58 9.23
N PHE A 259 -4.53 39.49 8.49
CA PHE A 259 -5.64 39.38 7.53
C PHE A 259 -7.02 39.43 8.20
N MET A 260 -7.18 38.75 9.35
CA MET A 260 -8.44 38.76 10.09
C MET A 260 -8.74 40.12 10.71
N HIS A 261 -7.72 40.90 11.08
CA HIS A 261 -7.90 42.27 11.53
C HIS A 261 -8.41 43.16 10.38
N TRP A 262 -7.82 43.06 9.19
CA TRP A 262 -8.23 43.84 8.00
C TRP A 262 -9.62 43.49 7.46
N MET A 263 -10.14 42.29 7.71
CA MET A 263 -11.49 41.88 7.29
C MET A 263 -12.60 42.32 8.25
N ASN A 264 -12.26 42.63 9.50
CA ASN A 264 -13.22 43.00 10.55
C ASN A 264 -13.27 44.51 10.81
N ASP A 265 -12.45 45.30 10.12
CA ASP A 265 -12.53 46.77 10.02
C ASP A 265 -13.18 47.19 8.70
#